data_AF-A0A3A0ACK5-F1
#
_entry.id   AF-A0A3A0ACK5-F1
#
_cell.length_a   1.000
_cell.length_b   1.000
_cell.length_c   1.000
_cell.angle_alpha   90.00
_cell.angle_beta   90.00
_cell.angle_gamma   90.00
#
_symmetry.space_group_name_H-M   'P 1'
#
loop_
_entity.id
_entity.type
_entity.pdbx_description
1 polymer ?
#
loop_
_entity_poly.entity_id
_entity_poly.type
_entity_poly.pdbx_seq_one_letter_code
_entity_poly.pdbx_strand_id
1 'polypeptide(L)'
;NAANAVKFLSTLQQYDQVAMFESPIPQEDVAGNVQIRKRIDRPVAMHYGSPPIMTALHEDVCDGFVVCAGASAILRQAHVLQEANKPFWLQLVGTGITTSWTAHLGAVLLEAKWPAITCMNIWESQLIRTPIELRGGFMRVPEAPGLGIEVDEDALARYRVDYTFVEPPRHVYRYVRANGEVTYYGCGKQELHRVYPNSAQPICEPGASLDPLPDDGSAEFAEIYDAVQGGRTLRRRELVPAR
;
A
#
# COMPACT_ATOMS: atom_id res chain seq x y z
N ASN A 1 -2.30 -8.31 -15.98
CA ASN A 1 -3.57 -8.30 -16.74
C ASN A 1 -4.58 -9.21 -16.03
N ALA A 2 -5.87 -9.09 -16.36
CA ALA A 2 -6.93 -9.81 -15.65
C ALA A 2 -6.83 -11.34 -15.72
N ALA A 3 -6.45 -11.90 -16.87
CA ALA A 3 -6.37 -13.35 -17.05
C ALA A 3 -5.38 -14.02 -16.06
N ASN A 4 -4.19 -13.45 -15.92
CA ASN A 4 -3.20 -13.94 -14.96
C ASN A 4 -3.63 -13.65 -13.51
N ALA A 5 -4.19 -12.46 -13.26
CA ALA A 5 -4.64 -12.06 -11.94
C ALA A 5 -5.73 -12.99 -11.40
N VAL A 6 -6.81 -13.24 -12.15
CA VAL A 6 -7.90 -14.13 -11.72
C VAL A 6 -7.36 -15.49 -11.31
N LYS A 7 -6.49 -16.11 -12.14
CA LYS A 7 -5.93 -17.43 -11.82
C LYS A 7 -5.15 -17.42 -10.51
N PHE A 8 -4.34 -16.39 -10.26
CA PHE A 8 -3.55 -16.26 -9.05
C PHE A 8 -4.41 -15.91 -7.83
N LEU A 9 -5.28 -14.91 -7.92
CA LEU A 9 -6.16 -14.51 -6.84
C LEU A 9 -7.07 -15.66 -6.38
N SER A 10 -7.53 -16.51 -7.31
CA SER A 10 -8.30 -17.71 -6.97
C SER A 10 -7.53 -18.70 -6.11
N THR A 11 -6.19 -18.78 -6.22
CA THR A 11 -5.42 -19.65 -5.32
C THR A 11 -5.37 -19.07 -3.90
N LEU A 12 -5.52 -17.76 -3.73
CA LEU A 12 -5.49 -17.12 -2.42
C LEU A 12 -6.82 -17.26 -1.66
N GLN A 13 -7.91 -17.60 -2.35
CA GLN A 13 -9.25 -17.77 -1.75
C GLN A 13 -9.32 -18.89 -0.71
N GLN A 14 -8.38 -19.85 -0.77
CA GLN A 14 -8.26 -20.94 0.21
C GLN A 14 -7.85 -20.48 1.61
N TYR A 15 -7.37 -19.23 1.75
CA TYR A 15 -6.93 -18.67 3.01
C TYR A 15 -8.01 -17.75 3.58
N ASP A 16 -8.61 -18.14 4.70
CA ASP A 16 -9.63 -17.33 5.38
C ASP A 16 -9.11 -15.95 5.79
N GLN A 17 -7.80 -15.82 6.00
CA GLN A 17 -7.12 -14.57 6.34
C GLN A 17 -7.13 -13.55 5.20
N VAL A 18 -7.32 -13.99 3.95
CA VAL A 18 -7.40 -13.10 2.79
C VAL A 18 -8.81 -12.56 2.67
N ALA A 19 -9.08 -11.48 3.40
CA ALA A 19 -10.41 -10.88 3.41
C ALA A 19 -10.78 -10.23 2.07
N MET A 20 -9.82 -9.54 1.44
CA MET A 20 -10.05 -8.61 0.32
C MET A 20 -8.80 -8.45 -0.54
N PHE A 21 -8.95 -7.95 -1.77
CA PHE A 21 -7.84 -7.61 -2.65
C PHE A 21 -7.84 -6.12 -3.01
N GLU A 22 -6.69 -5.48 -2.93
CA GLU A 22 -6.52 -4.07 -3.30
C GLU A 22 -5.77 -3.98 -4.64
N SER A 23 -6.38 -3.28 -5.61
CA SER A 23 -5.76 -2.90 -6.90
C SER A 23 -4.92 -4.02 -7.55
N PRO A 24 -5.49 -5.22 -7.80
CA PRO A 24 -4.73 -6.43 -8.17
C PRO A 24 -4.03 -6.34 -9.54
N ILE A 25 -4.46 -5.38 -10.37
CA ILE A 25 -3.82 -4.96 -11.62
C ILE A 25 -3.85 -3.43 -11.67
N PRO A 26 -3.13 -2.76 -12.59
CA PRO A 26 -3.24 -1.31 -12.77
C PRO A 26 -4.70 -0.87 -12.85
N GLN A 27 -5.08 0.15 -12.06
CA GLN A 27 -6.48 0.55 -11.91
C GLN A 27 -7.06 1.13 -13.21
N GLU A 28 -6.18 1.66 -14.07
CA GLU A 28 -6.52 2.21 -15.38
C GLU A 28 -7.00 1.12 -16.37
N ASP A 29 -6.68 -0.16 -16.12
CA ASP A 29 -7.26 -1.29 -16.85
C ASP A 29 -8.69 -1.57 -16.35
N VAL A 30 -9.61 -0.66 -16.67
CA VAL A 30 -11.02 -0.71 -16.25
C VAL A 30 -11.65 -2.05 -16.63
N ALA A 31 -11.52 -2.46 -17.89
CA ALA A 31 -12.09 -3.71 -18.38
C ALA A 31 -11.52 -4.93 -17.66
N GLY A 32 -10.21 -4.94 -17.39
CA GLY A 32 -9.55 -6.01 -16.65
C GLY A 32 -10.04 -6.10 -15.20
N ASN A 33 -10.22 -4.97 -14.52
CA ASN A 33 -10.70 -4.96 -13.15
C ASN A 33 -12.17 -5.40 -13.04
N VAL A 34 -13.02 -4.99 -13.98
CA VAL A 34 -14.41 -5.50 -14.09
C VAL A 34 -14.42 -7.02 -14.26
N GLN A 35 -13.52 -7.57 -15.08
CA GLN A 35 -13.41 -9.02 -15.26
C GLN A 35 -12.95 -9.73 -13.98
N ILE A 36 -12.01 -9.15 -13.24
CA ILE A 36 -11.53 -9.70 -11.97
C ILE A 36 -12.69 -9.75 -10.96
N ARG A 37 -13.34 -8.60 -10.72
CA ARG A 37 -14.45 -8.50 -9.76
C ARG A 37 -15.57 -9.49 -10.04
N LYS A 38 -15.89 -9.75 -11.31
CA LYS A 38 -16.92 -10.73 -11.71
C LYS A 38 -16.54 -12.19 -11.49
N ARG A 39 -15.26 -12.49 -11.22
CA ARG A 39 -14.71 -13.86 -11.20
C ARG A 39 -14.11 -14.28 -9.87
N ILE A 40 -13.90 -13.35 -8.94
CA ILE A 40 -13.41 -13.65 -7.60
C ILE A 40 -14.53 -13.47 -6.58
N ASP A 41 -14.46 -14.25 -5.49
CA ASP A 41 -15.45 -14.28 -4.41
C ASP A 41 -15.09 -13.40 -3.20
N ARG A 42 -14.02 -12.62 -3.31
CA ARG A 42 -13.58 -11.65 -2.29
C ARG A 42 -13.74 -10.23 -2.82
N PRO A 43 -14.07 -9.25 -1.96
CA PRO A 43 -14.18 -7.86 -2.38
C PRO A 43 -12.88 -7.32 -3.01
N VAL A 44 -13.05 -6.50 -4.05
CA VAL A 44 -11.99 -5.71 -4.68
C VAL A 44 -12.07 -4.27 -4.18
N ALA A 45 -10.97 -3.75 -3.65
CA ALA A 45 -10.80 -2.35 -3.26
C ALA A 45 -9.92 -1.60 -4.29
N MET A 46 -10.20 -0.31 -4.49
CA MET A 46 -9.40 0.59 -5.31
C MET A 46 -9.22 1.96 -4.68
N HIS A 47 -8.06 2.59 -4.89
CA HIS A 47 -7.86 3.99 -4.54
C HIS A 47 -8.85 4.89 -5.26
N TYR A 48 -9.54 5.75 -4.51
CA TYR A 48 -10.49 6.71 -5.05
C TYR A 48 -9.81 7.64 -6.08
N GLY A 49 -10.46 7.82 -7.24
CA GLY A 49 -10.07 8.81 -8.24
C GLY A 49 -9.15 8.30 -9.35
N SER A 50 -8.69 7.05 -9.28
CA SER A 50 -8.12 6.34 -10.44
C SER A 50 -8.78 4.95 -10.57
N PRO A 51 -9.57 4.67 -11.62
CA PRO A 51 -10.00 5.60 -12.66
C PRO A 51 -10.86 6.73 -12.06
N PRO A 52 -11.15 7.81 -12.81
CA PRO A 52 -12.03 8.89 -12.35
C PRO A 52 -13.32 8.32 -11.75
N ILE A 53 -13.79 8.88 -10.64
CA ILE A 53 -14.87 8.27 -9.84
C ILE A 53 -16.14 7.96 -10.66
N MET A 54 -16.50 8.82 -11.60
CA MET A 54 -17.66 8.60 -12.47
C MET A 54 -17.51 7.35 -13.33
N THR A 55 -16.30 7.10 -13.85
CA THR A 55 -15.98 5.86 -14.58
C THR A 55 -16.02 4.65 -13.65
N ALA A 56 -15.40 4.76 -12.47
CA ALA A 56 -15.35 3.66 -11.50
C ALA A 56 -16.75 3.19 -11.08
N LEU A 57 -17.66 4.13 -10.82
CA LEU A 57 -19.04 3.85 -10.43
C LEU A 57 -19.89 3.34 -11.60
N HIS A 58 -19.76 3.97 -12.77
CA HIS A 58 -20.53 3.57 -13.96
C HIS A 58 -20.21 2.13 -14.40
N GLU A 59 -18.94 1.77 -14.41
CA GLU A 59 -18.47 0.44 -14.83
C GLU A 59 -18.50 -0.60 -13.70
N ASP A 60 -18.83 -0.17 -12.47
CA ASP A 60 -18.87 -1.00 -11.26
C ASP A 60 -17.57 -1.82 -11.05
N VAL A 61 -16.43 -1.11 -11.13
CA VAL A 61 -15.08 -1.70 -11.23
C VAL A 61 -14.58 -2.37 -9.95
N CYS A 62 -15.10 -1.96 -8.80
CA CYS A 62 -14.68 -2.42 -7.47
C CYS A 62 -15.86 -2.47 -6.50
N ASP A 63 -15.71 -3.24 -5.42
CA ASP A 63 -16.72 -3.39 -4.37
C ASP A 63 -16.70 -2.23 -3.37
N GLY A 64 -15.56 -1.56 -3.26
CA GLY A 64 -15.41 -0.37 -2.44
C GLY A 64 -14.07 0.31 -2.69
N PHE A 65 -13.78 1.33 -1.89
CA PHE A 65 -12.67 2.23 -2.16
C PHE A 65 -11.65 2.33 -1.02
N VAL A 66 -10.47 2.80 -1.36
CA VAL A 66 -9.47 3.30 -0.41
C VAL A 66 -9.51 4.82 -0.47
N VAL A 67 -9.80 5.45 0.66
CA VAL A 67 -9.92 6.91 0.79
C VAL A 67 -8.76 7.43 1.64
N CYS A 68 -7.95 8.28 1.04
CA CYS A 68 -6.81 8.95 1.66
C CYS A 68 -6.66 10.35 1.06
N ALA A 69 -6.89 11.39 1.88
CA ALA A 69 -6.70 12.79 1.49
C ALA A 69 -6.73 13.68 2.74
N GLY A 70 -6.66 15.01 2.57
CA GLY A 70 -7.01 15.95 3.63
C GLY A 70 -8.52 15.99 3.93
N ALA A 71 -8.90 16.55 5.07
CA ALA A 71 -10.29 16.54 5.59
C ALA A 71 -11.35 16.93 4.54
N SER A 72 -11.20 18.09 3.88
CA SER A 72 -12.18 18.56 2.89
C SER A 72 -12.32 17.63 1.69
N ALA A 73 -11.23 16.99 1.26
CA ALA A 73 -11.25 16.04 0.16
C ALA A 73 -11.89 14.72 0.58
N ILE A 74 -11.54 14.19 1.76
CA ILE A 74 -12.19 12.99 2.31
C ILE A 74 -13.70 13.18 2.41
N LEU A 75 -14.18 14.30 2.97
CA LEU A 75 -15.61 14.55 3.09
C LEU A 75 -16.31 14.55 1.72
N ARG A 76 -15.73 15.20 0.71
CA ARG A 76 -16.28 15.17 -0.65
C ARG A 76 -16.33 13.76 -1.24
N GLN A 77 -15.24 13.00 -1.10
CA GLN A 77 -15.16 11.63 -1.60
C GLN A 77 -16.17 10.73 -0.88
N ALA A 78 -16.22 10.79 0.45
CA ALA A 78 -17.11 9.99 1.27
C ALA A 78 -18.59 10.27 0.98
N HIS A 79 -19.00 11.52 0.75
CA HIS A 79 -20.38 11.82 0.37
C HIS A 79 -20.75 11.22 -0.99
N VAL A 80 -19.85 11.27 -1.98
CA VAL A 80 -20.09 10.61 -3.28
C VAL A 80 -20.24 9.09 -3.10
N LEU A 81 -19.39 8.47 -2.28
CA LEU A 81 -19.46 7.04 -2.01
C LEU A 81 -20.70 6.66 -1.21
N GLN A 82 -21.17 7.52 -0.30
CA GLN A 82 -22.42 7.34 0.43
C GLN A 82 -23.62 7.34 -0.52
N GLU A 83 -23.73 8.31 -1.42
CA GLU A 83 -24.79 8.33 -2.43
C GLU A 83 -24.74 7.10 -3.36
N ALA A 84 -23.54 6.57 -3.61
CA ALA A 84 -23.33 5.38 -4.43
C ALA A 84 -23.47 4.05 -3.65
N ASN A 85 -23.71 4.08 -2.33
CA ASN A 85 -23.70 2.92 -1.44
C ASN A 85 -22.41 2.07 -1.55
N LYS A 86 -21.26 2.74 -1.59
CA LYS A 86 -19.94 2.10 -1.72
C LYS A 86 -19.15 2.22 -0.41
N PRO A 87 -18.82 1.10 0.26
CA PRO A 87 -17.98 1.12 1.45
C PRO A 87 -16.55 1.53 1.11
N PHE A 88 -15.80 1.99 2.11
CA PHE A 88 -14.39 2.32 1.94
C PHE A 88 -13.54 2.13 3.19
N TRP A 89 -12.22 2.05 2.99
CA TRP A 89 -11.19 2.02 4.03
C TRP A 89 -10.69 3.45 4.17
N LEU A 90 -10.48 3.88 5.41
CA LEU A 90 -9.67 5.07 5.66
C LEU A 90 -8.21 4.63 5.73
N GLN A 91 -7.41 5.00 4.73
CA GLN A 91 -5.97 4.71 4.72
C GLN A 91 -5.18 5.97 5.06
N LEU A 92 -4.97 6.18 6.34
CA LEU A 92 -4.34 7.38 6.89
C LEU A 92 -3.17 6.95 7.77
N VAL A 93 -2.04 6.68 7.12
CA VAL A 93 -0.83 6.19 7.79
C VAL A 93 -0.19 7.30 8.62
N GLY A 94 0.06 7.04 9.90
CA GLY A 94 0.74 7.99 10.76
C GLY A 94 0.77 7.56 12.23
N THR A 95 1.13 8.50 13.08
CA THR A 95 1.27 8.29 14.53
C THR A 95 -0.10 8.23 15.23
N GLY A 96 -0.11 8.30 16.57
CA GLY A 96 -1.33 8.35 17.36
C GLY A 96 -2.19 9.57 17.04
N ILE A 97 -1.59 10.66 16.56
CA ILE A 97 -2.31 11.86 16.10
C ILE A 97 -3.17 11.53 14.87
N THR A 98 -2.55 10.99 13.82
CA THR A 98 -3.25 10.60 12.58
C THR A 98 -4.28 9.50 12.85
N THR A 99 -3.96 8.55 13.72
CA THR A 99 -4.86 7.46 14.11
C THR A 99 -6.10 7.99 14.83
N SER A 100 -5.94 8.95 15.76
CA SER A 100 -7.06 9.57 16.46
C SER A 100 -7.94 10.37 15.50
N TRP A 101 -7.34 11.11 14.56
CA TRP A 101 -8.09 11.79 13.50
C TRP A 101 -8.86 10.79 12.61
N THR A 102 -8.25 9.66 12.28
CA THR A 102 -8.90 8.58 11.51
C THR A 102 -10.09 8.00 12.25
N ALA A 103 -10.01 7.84 13.57
CA ALA A 103 -11.13 7.37 14.40
C ALA A 103 -12.31 8.35 14.36
N HIS A 104 -12.06 9.66 14.47
CA HIS A 104 -13.10 10.67 14.34
C HIS A 104 -13.79 10.62 12.97
N LEU A 105 -13.02 10.46 11.88
CA LEU A 105 -13.59 10.28 10.55
C LEU A 105 -14.44 9.01 10.46
N GLY A 106 -13.93 7.88 10.96
CA GLY A 106 -14.65 6.60 10.99
C GLY A 106 -15.95 6.65 11.81
N ALA A 107 -16.03 7.52 12.82
CA ALA A 107 -17.24 7.68 13.63
C ALA A 107 -18.36 8.45 12.91
N VAL A 108 -18.04 9.30 11.93
CA VAL A 108 -19.02 10.19 11.28
C VAL A 108 -19.29 9.84 9.82
N LEU A 109 -18.40 9.10 9.17
CA LEU A 109 -18.55 8.71 7.77
C LEU A 109 -19.21 7.34 7.67
N LEU A 110 -20.49 7.32 7.29
CA LEU A 110 -21.33 6.11 7.33
C LEU A 110 -20.80 4.94 6.49
N GLU A 111 -20.13 5.22 5.38
CA GLU A 111 -19.57 4.20 4.50
C GLU A 111 -18.11 3.80 4.83
N ALA A 112 -17.51 4.37 5.89
CA ALA A 112 -16.23 3.91 6.45
C ALA A 112 -16.39 2.59 7.22
N LYS A 113 -16.95 1.58 6.57
CA LYS A 113 -17.33 0.27 7.15
C LYS A 113 -16.21 -0.74 7.13
N TRP A 114 -15.23 -0.55 6.25
CA TRP A 114 -14.09 -1.45 6.12
C TRP A 114 -12.96 -1.04 7.08
N PRO A 115 -12.05 -1.97 7.46
CA PRO A 115 -10.99 -1.67 8.43
C PRO A 115 -10.14 -0.47 8.04
N ALA A 116 -9.82 0.39 9.00
CA ALA A 116 -8.91 1.51 8.78
C ALA A 116 -7.44 1.03 8.70
N ILE A 117 -6.66 1.61 7.78
CA ILE A 117 -5.22 1.39 7.67
C ILE A 117 -4.49 2.62 8.23
N THR A 118 -4.09 2.55 9.49
CA THR A 118 -3.30 3.63 10.14
C THR A 118 -1.82 3.30 10.24
N CYS A 119 -1.47 2.01 10.17
CA CYS A 119 -0.11 1.50 10.40
C CYS A 119 0.55 2.08 11.66
N MET A 120 -0.23 2.46 12.68
CA MET A 120 0.29 3.11 13.89
C MET A 120 1.44 2.34 14.54
N ASN A 121 1.40 1.00 14.48
CA ASN A 121 2.37 0.12 15.13
C ASN A 121 3.76 0.10 14.47
N ILE A 122 3.97 0.73 13.31
CA ILE A 122 5.30 0.79 12.68
C ILE A 122 6.15 1.96 13.19
N TRP A 123 5.54 2.90 13.92
CA TRP A 123 6.21 4.09 14.42
C TRP A 123 6.82 3.82 15.80
N GLU A 124 8.07 4.25 15.99
CA GLU A 124 8.79 4.15 17.27
C GLU A 124 8.07 4.88 18.41
N SER A 125 7.45 6.03 18.09
CA SER A 125 6.62 6.80 19.02
C SER A 125 5.31 7.23 18.36
N GLN A 126 4.24 7.26 19.15
CA GLN A 126 2.92 7.74 18.73
C GLN A 126 2.74 9.26 18.90
N LEU A 127 3.73 9.95 19.50
CA LEU A 127 3.73 11.40 19.76
C LEU A 127 2.54 11.91 20.62
N ILE A 128 1.90 11.02 21.37
CA ILE A 128 0.78 11.31 22.27
C ILE A 128 1.06 10.74 23.65
N ARG A 129 0.62 11.43 24.70
CA ARG A 129 0.91 11.03 26.10
C ARG A 129 0.23 9.73 26.50
N THR A 130 -1.03 9.56 26.12
CA THR A 130 -1.80 8.35 26.42
C THR A 130 -1.81 7.44 25.19
N PRO A 131 -1.21 6.24 25.26
CA PRO A 131 -1.24 5.30 24.15
C PRO A 131 -2.67 4.91 23.76
N ILE A 132 -2.91 4.69 22.48
CA ILE A 132 -4.18 4.17 21.98
C ILE A 132 -4.30 2.69 22.36
N GLU A 133 -5.37 2.36 23.08
CA GLU A 133 -5.69 0.98 23.44
C GLU A 133 -6.57 0.33 22.35
N LEU A 134 -6.07 -0.76 21.75
CA LEU A 134 -6.84 -1.58 20.82
C LEU A 134 -7.48 -2.75 21.55
N ARG A 135 -8.81 -2.86 21.45
CA ARG A 135 -9.60 -3.98 22.02
C ARG A 135 -10.36 -4.68 20.91
N GLY A 136 -10.01 -5.94 20.65
CA GLY A 136 -10.69 -6.77 19.64
C GLY A 136 -10.65 -6.21 18.22
N GLY A 137 -9.60 -5.45 17.87
CA GLY A 137 -9.48 -4.79 16.57
C GLY A 137 -10.13 -3.41 16.48
N PHE A 138 -10.69 -2.90 17.58
CA PHE A 138 -11.33 -1.58 17.65
C PHE A 138 -10.59 -0.65 18.60
N MET A 139 -10.67 0.65 18.33
CA MET A 139 -10.30 1.71 19.27
C MET A 139 -11.53 2.53 19.65
N ARG A 140 -11.57 3.06 20.88
CA ARG A 140 -12.58 4.04 21.27
C ARG A 140 -12.24 5.39 20.64
N VAL A 141 -13.23 6.05 20.04
CA VAL A 141 -13.06 7.42 19.55
C VAL A 141 -12.93 8.36 20.75
N PRO A 142 -11.87 9.19 20.83
CA PRO A 142 -11.72 10.14 21.93
C PRO A 142 -12.87 11.16 21.96
N GLU A 143 -13.34 11.52 23.16
CA GLU A 143 -14.53 12.39 23.34
C GLU A 143 -14.19 13.81 23.83
N ALA A 144 -12.94 14.06 24.22
CA ALA A 144 -12.49 15.40 24.59
C ALA A 144 -12.39 16.33 23.36
N PRO A 145 -12.44 17.67 23.54
CA PRO A 145 -12.41 18.62 22.43
C PRO A 145 -11.22 18.45 21.46
N GLY A 146 -11.43 18.82 20.19
CA GLY A 146 -10.42 18.64 19.14
C GLY A 146 -10.27 17.18 18.75
N LEU A 147 -9.03 16.69 18.69
CA LEU A 147 -8.76 15.25 18.47
C LEU A 147 -8.96 14.41 19.74
N GLY A 148 -9.18 15.04 20.90
CA GLY A 148 -9.38 14.38 22.18
C GLY A 148 -8.14 13.67 22.73
N ILE A 149 -6.94 14.08 22.28
CA ILE A 149 -5.64 13.56 22.71
C ILE A 149 -4.74 14.68 23.21
N GLU A 150 -3.78 14.31 24.06
CA GLU A 150 -2.71 15.20 24.50
C GLU A 150 -1.41 14.81 23.78
N VAL A 151 -0.76 15.79 23.16
CA VAL A 151 0.52 15.62 22.48
C VAL A 151 1.63 15.45 23.51
N ASP A 152 2.56 14.54 23.23
CA ASP A 152 3.75 14.36 24.05
C ASP A 152 4.86 15.33 23.62
N GLU A 153 4.93 16.49 24.28
CA GLU A 153 5.94 17.53 24.03
C GLU A 153 7.37 17.04 24.26
N ASP A 154 7.59 16.10 25.19
CA ASP A 154 8.93 15.54 25.43
C ASP A 154 9.34 14.61 24.27
N ALA A 155 8.39 13.83 23.74
CA ALA A 155 8.61 13.06 22.52
C ALA A 155 8.85 13.98 21.32
N LEU A 156 8.07 15.05 21.16
CA LEU A 156 8.30 16.03 20.09
C LEU A 156 9.69 16.67 20.17
N ALA A 157 10.15 17.03 21.36
CA ALA A 157 11.49 17.57 21.55
C ALA A 157 12.58 16.54 21.22
N ARG A 158 12.37 15.27 21.62
CA ARG A 158 13.31 14.16 21.37
C ARG A 158 13.44 13.82 19.88
N TYR A 159 12.33 13.78 19.14
CA TYR A 159 12.29 13.40 17.73
C TYR A 159 12.34 14.61 16.78
N ARG A 160 12.61 15.81 17.29
CA ARG A 160 12.78 17.01 16.45
C ARG A 160 14.00 16.85 15.54
N VAL A 161 13.82 17.23 14.27
CA VAL A 161 14.86 17.27 13.25
C VAL A 161 14.90 18.66 12.60
N ASP A 162 16.04 19.04 12.04
CA ASP A 162 16.25 20.30 11.30
C ASP A 162 16.21 20.11 9.77
N TYR A 163 15.90 18.91 9.31
CA TYR A 163 15.72 18.55 7.91
C TYR A 163 14.27 18.15 7.61
N THR A 164 13.85 18.35 6.37
CA THR A 164 12.52 17.92 5.86
C THR A 164 12.62 16.74 4.89
N PHE A 165 13.83 16.31 4.57
CA PHE A 165 14.12 15.23 3.65
C PHE A 165 15.30 14.42 4.16
N VAL A 166 15.23 13.10 3.97
CA VAL A 166 16.33 12.16 4.25
C VAL A 166 16.65 11.47 2.94
N GLU A 167 17.92 11.53 2.54
CA GLU A 167 18.40 10.75 1.40
C GLU A 167 18.20 9.26 1.69
N PRO A 168 17.39 8.54 0.89
CA PRO A 168 17.20 7.11 1.10
C PRO A 168 18.53 6.37 1.03
N PRO A 169 18.78 5.38 1.90
CA PRO A 169 19.95 4.53 1.77
C PRO A 169 20.03 3.93 0.35
N ARG A 170 21.25 3.93 -0.22
CA ARG A 170 21.50 3.28 -1.51
C ARG A 170 21.11 1.82 -1.41
N HIS A 171 20.31 1.37 -2.38
CA HIS A 171 19.91 -0.01 -2.51
C HIS A 171 19.57 -0.32 -3.96
N VAL A 172 19.49 -1.60 -4.29
CA VAL A 172 18.91 -2.11 -5.53
C VAL A 172 17.88 -3.19 -5.21
N TYR A 173 16.84 -3.34 -6.01
CA TYR A 173 15.94 -4.47 -5.90
C TYR A 173 16.42 -5.62 -6.77
N ARG A 174 16.65 -6.77 -6.15
CA ARG A 174 17.04 -8.02 -6.82
C ARG A 174 15.82 -8.93 -6.94
N TYR A 175 15.25 -9.01 -8.14
CA TYR A 175 14.18 -9.95 -8.45
C TYR A 175 14.77 -11.26 -8.96
N VAL A 176 14.55 -12.36 -8.24
CA VAL A 176 15.03 -13.71 -8.57
C VAL A 176 13.87 -14.55 -9.03
N ARG A 177 14.07 -15.24 -10.15
CA ARG A 177 13.12 -16.23 -10.67
C ARG A 177 13.51 -17.64 -10.27
N ALA A 178 12.53 -18.54 -10.27
CA ALA A 178 12.74 -19.93 -9.87
C ALA A 178 13.76 -20.68 -10.75
N ASN A 179 13.95 -20.22 -11.99
CA ASN A 179 14.93 -20.78 -12.93
C ASN A 179 16.36 -20.19 -12.80
N GLY A 180 16.57 -19.27 -11.85
CA GLY A 180 17.83 -18.59 -11.60
C GLY A 180 18.09 -17.34 -12.44
N GLU A 181 17.12 -16.88 -13.24
CA GLU A 181 17.20 -15.56 -13.86
C GLU A 181 17.01 -14.47 -12.80
N VAL A 182 17.90 -13.48 -12.78
CA VAL A 182 17.89 -12.37 -11.84
C VAL A 182 17.81 -11.06 -12.61
N THR A 183 16.92 -10.16 -12.16
CA THR A 183 16.85 -8.78 -12.64
C THR A 183 17.06 -7.82 -11.49
N TYR A 184 17.95 -6.85 -11.68
CA TYR A 184 18.24 -5.78 -10.75
C TYR A 184 17.58 -4.48 -11.21
N TYR A 185 17.00 -3.75 -10.26
CA TYR A 185 16.39 -2.44 -10.45
C TYR A 185 17.02 -1.41 -9.53
N GLY A 186 17.43 -0.27 -10.08
CA GLY A 186 17.94 0.89 -9.32
C GLY A 186 16.88 1.92 -8.95
N CYS A 187 15.60 1.63 -9.22
CA CYS A 187 14.48 2.53 -8.94
C CYS A 187 13.98 2.39 -7.50
N GLY A 188 13.37 3.44 -6.96
CA GLY A 188 12.77 3.39 -5.62
C GLY A 188 11.50 2.53 -5.58
N LYS A 189 11.04 2.18 -4.36
CA LYS A 189 9.83 1.37 -4.14
C LYS A 189 8.63 1.84 -4.98
N GLN A 190 8.35 3.14 -4.95
CA GLN A 190 7.20 3.73 -5.64
C GLN A 190 7.30 3.55 -7.16
N GLU A 191 8.49 3.71 -7.73
CA GLU A 191 8.71 3.55 -9.16
C GLU A 191 8.70 2.10 -9.61
N LEU A 192 9.09 1.17 -8.73
CA LEU A 192 9.16 -0.25 -9.04
C LEU A 192 7.81 -0.81 -9.50
N HIS A 193 6.69 -0.32 -8.94
CA HIS A 193 5.33 -0.67 -9.37
C HIS A 193 5.09 -0.42 -10.87
N ARG A 194 5.80 0.55 -11.47
CA ARG A 194 5.74 0.87 -12.90
C ARG A 194 6.88 0.21 -13.69
N VAL A 195 8.10 0.23 -13.15
CA VAL A 195 9.29 -0.29 -13.84
C VAL A 195 9.22 -1.82 -14.02
N TYR A 196 8.73 -2.54 -13.01
CA TYR A 196 8.60 -4.00 -13.04
C TYR A 196 7.71 -4.49 -14.20
N PRO A 197 6.45 -4.02 -14.35
CA PRO A 197 5.62 -4.44 -15.48
C PRO A 197 6.16 -3.92 -16.82
N ASN A 198 6.73 -2.71 -16.88
CA ASN A 198 7.36 -2.18 -18.11
C ASN A 198 8.59 -2.99 -18.54
N SER A 199 9.22 -3.71 -17.62
CA SER A 199 10.33 -4.63 -17.90
C SER A 199 9.85 -5.99 -18.42
N ALA A 200 8.56 -6.14 -18.71
CA ALA A 200 7.91 -7.37 -19.18
C ALA A 200 8.14 -8.57 -18.25
N GLN A 201 8.18 -8.32 -16.94
CA GLN A 201 8.31 -9.40 -15.96
C GLN A 201 7.03 -10.24 -15.89
N PRO A 202 7.15 -11.55 -15.63
CA PRO A 202 6.00 -12.42 -15.44
C PRO A 202 5.31 -12.11 -14.10
N ILE A 203 4.22 -12.82 -13.83
CA ILE A 203 3.73 -12.95 -12.44
C ILE A 203 4.84 -13.55 -11.56
N CYS A 204 4.87 -13.16 -10.28
CA CYS A 204 5.76 -13.80 -9.30
C CYS A 204 5.39 -15.27 -9.17
N GLU A 205 6.18 -16.13 -9.81
CA GLU A 205 6.01 -17.58 -9.79
C GLU A 205 6.46 -18.18 -8.45
N PRO A 206 5.94 -19.35 -8.03
CA PRO A 206 6.41 -20.02 -6.82
C PRO A 206 7.93 -20.19 -6.83
N GLY A 207 8.59 -19.76 -5.76
CA GLY A 207 10.06 -19.76 -5.63
C GLY A 207 10.75 -18.48 -6.10
N ALA A 208 10.04 -17.53 -6.71
CA ALA A 208 10.59 -16.21 -6.98
C ALA A 208 10.72 -15.38 -5.69
N SER A 209 11.71 -14.47 -5.65
CA SER A 209 11.88 -13.50 -4.57
C SER A 209 12.16 -12.11 -5.12
N LEU A 210 11.82 -11.09 -4.33
CA LEU A 210 12.19 -9.70 -4.59
C LEU A 210 12.89 -9.20 -3.33
N ASP A 211 14.21 -9.14 -3.39
CA ASP A 211 15.05 -8.84 -2.23
C ASP A 211 15.62 -7.41 -2.36
N PRO A 212 15.40 -6.52 -1.37
CA PRO A 212 16.14 -5.26 -1.32
C PRO A 212 17.59 -5.56 -0.91
N LEU A 213 18.55 -5.17 -1.75
CA LEU A 213 19.97 -5.27 -1.44
C LEU A 213 20.49 -3.88 -1.05
N PRO A 214 20.83 -3.66 0.23
CA PRO A 214 21.43 -2.42 0.67
C PRO A 214 22.88 -2.30 0.16
N ASP A 215 23.36 -1.07 0.04
CA ASP A 215 24.78 -0.79 -0.16
C ASP A 215 25.60 -1.30 1.03
N ASP A 216 26.36 -2.37 0.81
CA ASP A 216 27.25 -2.98 1.80
C ASP A 216 28.70 -2.48 1.65
N GLY A 217 28.94 -1.50 0.78
CA GLY A 217 30.26 -0.95 0.48
C GLY A 217 31.13 -1.86 -0.41
N SER A 218 30.60 -2.98 -0.91
CA SER A 218 31.36 -3.89 -1.76
C SER A 218 31.54 -3.37 -3.19
N ALA A 219 32.61 -3.82 -3.84
CA ALA A 219 32.83 -3.55 -5.26
C ALA A 219 31.72 -4.18 -6.14
N GLU A 220 31.18 -5.34 -5.74
CA GLU A 220 30.07 -5.98 -6.45
C GLU A 220 28.81 -5.11 -6.39
N PHE A 221 28.46 -4.60 -5.20
CA PHE A 221 27.32 -3.69 -5.09
C PHE A 221 27.52 -2.43 -5.94
N ALA A 222 28.71 -1.82 -5.90
CA ALA A 222 29.01 -0.62 -6.69
C ALA A 222 28.80 -0.87 -8.19
N GLU A 223 29.31 -1.99 -8.72
CA GLU A 223 29.13 -2.39 -10.13
C GLU A 223 27.66 -2.57 -10.49
N ILE A 224 26.90 -3.31 -9.68
CA ILE A 224 25.46 -3.52 -9.90
C ILE A 224 24.72 -2.20 -9.86
N TYR A 225 24.99 -1.37 -8.85
CA TYR A 225 24.35 -0.08 -8.66
C TYR A 225 24.56 0.81 -9.87
N ASP A 226 25.80 0.96 -10.34
CA ASP A 226 26.14 1.80 -11.49
C ASP A 226 25.50 1.29 -12.80
N ALA A 227 25.34 -0.03 -12.94
CA ALA A 227 24.71 -0.66 -14.10
C ALA A 227 23.20 -0.37 -14.19
N VAL A 228 22.51 -0.15 -13.06
CA VAL A 228 21.05 0.07 -13.01
C VAL A 228 20.64 1.54 -12.91
N GLN A 229 21.59 2.48 -13.00
CA GLN A 229 21.29 3.91 -13.03
C GLN A 229 20.68 4.36 -14.36
N GLY A 230 19.95 5.48 -14.34
CA GLY A 230 19.38 6.11 -15.55
C GLY A 230 18.21 5.31 -16.15
N GLY A 231 17.48 4.56 -15.34
CA GLY A 231 16.32 3.75 -15.79
C GLY A 231 16.69 2.43 -16.46
N ARG A 232 17.96 2.01 -16.38
CA ARG A 232 18.42 0.72 -16.88
C ARG A 232 18.11 -0.40 -15.88
N THR A 233 18.06 -1.63 -16.38
CA THR A 233 18.00 -2.84 -15.56
C THR A 233 19.17 -3.75 -15.91
N LEU A 234 19.76 -4.42 -14.93
CA LEU A 234 20.78 -5.44 -15.14
C LEU A 234 20.14 -6.82 -15.03
N ARG A 235 20.40 -7.71 -15.98
CA ARG A 235 19.92 -9.10 -15.97
C ARG A 235 21.11 -10.05 -15.96
N ARG A 236 21.10 -11.03 -15.06
CA ARG A 236 22.12 -12.08 -14.98
C ARG A 236 21.50 -13.40 -14.54
N ARG A 237 22.18 -14.50 -14.82
CA ARG A 237 21.80 -15.81 -14.30
C ARG A 237 22.65 -16.11 -13.06
N GLU A 238 22.00 -16.49 -11.97
CA GLU A 238 22.66 -16.83 -10.71
C GLU A 238 22.32 -18.26 -10.30
N LEU A 239 23.26 -18.89 -9.59
CA LEU A 239 23.00 -20.18 -8.95
C LEU A 239 22.07 -19.93 -7.77
N VAL A 240 20.80 -20.25 -7.93
CA VAL A 240 19.84 -20.23 -6.83
C VAL A 240 20.06 -21.49 -5.99
N PRO A 241 20.44 -21.38 -4.71
CA PRO A 241 20.50 -22.55 -3.83
C PRO A 241 19.12 -23.21 -3.80
N ALA A 242 19.05 -24.53 -3.91
CA ALA A 242 17.80 -25.26 -3.70
C ALA A 242 17.27 -24.89 -2.29
N ARG A 243 16.12 -24.20 -2.24
CA ARG A 243 15.42 -23.88 -0.99
C ARG A 243 14.58 -25.06 -0.55
#